data_AF-A0A1W0WKQ9-F1
#
_entry.id   AF-A0A1W0WKQ9-F1
#
_cell.length_a   1.000
_cell.length_b   1.000
_cell.length_c   1.000
_cell.angle_alpha   90.00
_cell.angle_beta   90.00
_cell.angle_gamma   90.00
#
_symmetry.space_group_name_H-M   'P 1'
#
loop_
_entity.id
_entity.type
_entity.pdbx_description
1 polymer ?
#
loop_
_entity_poly.entity_id
_entity_poly.type
_entity_poly.pdbx_seq_one_letter_code
_entity_poly.pdbx_strand_id
1 'polypeptide(L)'
;MLMLSGFSWCEVPSADNSVPHQSCRNVPFTYERRPAVRTLCEAEGNTYLIPDNFDMSLLQSEIGSLNVIGGAARSDPVTPLPSRSTLLTVHLERFNTEASWPRFPIDRFFINVKAHLETLSLVNVKLLKLVSWDFKDFERLKTLRLVQVQVEVISATIFESLTSESGSPVLAHVEIRDGRVSSLDWAFLKPIASSLITLCPVIWTWCTSDKNFFETLYPGH
;
A
#
# COMPACT_ATOMS: atom_id res chain seq x y z
N MET A 1 51.79 -11.54 -12.38
CA MET A 1 51.24 -10.28 -11.83
C MET A 1 50.19 -9.79 -12.82
N LEU A 2 48.94 -10.21 -12.65
CA LEU A 2 47.82 -9.88 -13.54
C LEU A 2 47.04 -8.73 -12.91
N MET A 3 47.01 -7.58 -13.58
CA MET A 3 46.14 -6.46 -13.28
C MET A 3 44.74 -6.77 -13.83
N LEU A 4 43.74 -6.91 -12.96
CA LEU A 4 42.33 -6.91 -13.35
C LEU A 4 41.77 -5.51 -13.02
N SER A 5 41.66 -4.66 -14.03
CA SER A 5 40.91 -3.40 -13.98
C SER A 5 39.72 -3.52 -14.91
N GLY A 6 38.50 -3.53 -14.37
CA GLY A 6 37.30 -3.64 -15.18
C GLY A 6 36.00 -3.78 -14.39
N PHE A 7 35.80 -3.00 -13.33
CA PHE A 7 34.45 -2.73 -12.84
C PHE A 7 34.04 -1.35 -13.34
N SER A 8 33.38 -1.35 -14.51
CA SER A 8 32.60 -0.22 -14.98
C SER A 8 31.45 -0.05 -14.00
N TRP A 9 31.54 0.96 -13.14
CA TRP A 9 30.39 1.44 -12.40
C TRP A 9 29.38 1.91 -13.45
N CYS A 10 28.18 1.30 -13.49
CA CYS A 10 27.07 1.91 -14.19
C CYS A 10 26.84 3.26 -13.51
N GLU A 11 27.26 4.34 -14.15
CA GLU A 11 26.81 5.69 -13.78
C GLU A 11 25.29 5.69 -13.90
N VAL A 12 24.63 5.68 -12.74
CA VAL A 12 23.21 5.98 -12.66
C VAL A 12 23.05 7.40 -13.21
N PRO A 13 22.16 7.65 -14.18
CA PRO A 13 21.93 8.99 -14.69
C PRO A 13 21.66 9.91 -13.49
N SER A 14 22.30 11.09 -13.46
CA SER A 14 22.11 12.06 -12.40
C SER A 14 20.61 12.34 -12.28
N ALA A 15 20.00 11.71 -11.28
CA ALA A 15 18.61 11.88 -10.94
C ALA A 15 18.35 13.38 -10.82
N ASP A 16 17.33 13.85 -11.53
CA ASP A 16 16.74 15.14 -11.23
C ASP A 16 16.49 15.17 -9.71
N ASN A 17 17.24 16.03 -9.01
CA ASN A 17 17.29 16.09 -7.55
C ASN A 17 16.00 16.69 -6.96
N SER A 18 14.99 16.91 -7.80
CA SER A 18 13.66 17.29 -7.38
C SER A 18 13.06 16.15 -6.55
N VAL A 19 12.87 16.44 -5.26
CA VAL A 19 12.18 15.57 -4.31
C VAL A 19 10.89 16.26 -3.85
N PRO A 20 9.82 15.53 -3.52
CA PRO A 20 8.55 16.10 -3.08
C PRO A 20 8.63 17.02 -1.86
N HIS A 21 9.66 16.84 -1.04
CA HIS A 21 9.94 17.61 0.16
C HIS A 21 11.42 17.45 0.54
N GLN A 22 11.99 18.43 1.26
CA GLN A 22 13.41 18.40 1.69
C GLN A 22 13.80 17.18 2.55
N SER A 23 12.83 16.61 3.26
CA SER A 23 12.98 15.41 4.10
C SER A 23 12.71 14.11 3.33
N CYS A 24 12.54 14.20 2.01
CA CYS A 24 12.46 13.06 1.11
C CYS A 24 13.83 12.78 0.46
N ARG A 25 14.12 11.52 0.20
CA ARG A 25 15.30 11.08 -0.56
C ARG A 25 14.97 9.92 -1.48
N ASN A 26 15.62 9.90 -2.63
CA ASN A 26 15.56 8.77 -3.56
C ASN A 26 16.72 7.82 -3.27
N VAL A 27 16.42 6.52 -3.23
CA VAL A 27 17.42 5.47 -3.03
C VAL A 27 17.27 4.42 -4.12
N PRO A 28 18.39 3.80 -4.57
CA PRO A 28 18.34 2.65 -5.46
C PRO A 28 17.47 1.56 -4.84
N PHE A 29 16.63 0.97 -5.69
CA PHE A 29 15.72 -0.09 -5.31
C PHE A 29 15.75 -1.18 -6.38
N THR A 30 15.39 -2.39 -6.00
CA THR A 30 15.24 -3.50 -6.94
C THR A 30 13.93 -4.18 -6.66
N TYR A 31 13.04 -4.18 -7.65
CA TYR A 31 11.77 -4.88 -7.60
C TYR A 31 11.80 -6.04 -8.58
N GLU A 32 11.54 -7.26 -8.13
CA GLU A 32 11.55 -8.46 -8.98
C GLU A 32 12.78 -8.53 -9.93
N ARG A 33 13.97 -8.19 -9.40
CA ARG A 33 15.26 -8.15 -10.12
C ARG A 33 15.40 -7.04 -11.19
N ARG A 34 14.48 -6.07 -11.25
CA ARG A 34 14.59 -4.89 -12.10
C ARG A 34 15.08 -3.69 -11.29
N PRO A 35 16.06 -2.92 -11.78
CA PRO A 35 16.42 -1.64 -11.20
C PRO A 35 15.21 -0.71 -11.16
N ALA A 36 15.00 -0.06 -10.03
CA ALA A 36 13.94 0.91 -9.82
C ALA A 36 14.40 1.96 -8.80
N VAL A 37 13.61 3.01 -8.61
CA VAL A 37 13.85 4.00 -7.56
C VAL A 37 12.85 3.82 -6.43
N ARG A 38 13.29 3.96 -5.19
CA ARG A 38 12.41 4.12 -4.03
C ARG A 38 12.54 5.54 -3.49
N THR A 39 11.42 6.22 -3.32
CA THR A 39 11.36 7.50 -2.60
C THR A 39 10.99 7.23 -1.15
N LEU A 40 11.81 7.71 -0.23
CA LEU A 40 11.62 7.63 1.22
C LEU A 40 11.38 9.04 1.74
N CYS A 41 10.27 9.28 2.44
CA CYS A 41 9.93 10.54 3.06
C CYS A 41 9.59 10.32 4.53
N GLU A 42 10.29 11.00 5.43
CA GLU A 42 10.06 10.88 6.87
C GLU A 42 9.92 12.26 7.52
N ALA A 43 8.76 12.52 8.13
CA ALA A 43 8.49 13.80 8.75
C ALA A 43 9.32 13.99 10.03
N GLU A 44 10.27 14.92 10.00
CA GLU A 44 11.05 15.35 11.17
C GLU A 44 10.27 16.42 11.96
N GLY A 45 9.29 15.97 12.74
CA GLY A 45 8.48 16.84 13.62
C GLY A 45 7.12 17.17 13.04
N ASN A 46 7.06 17.96 11.97
CA ASN A 46 5.78 18.37 11.35
C ASN A 46 5.32 17.37 10.28
N THR A 47 4.06 16.95 10.37
CA THR A 47 3.39 16.05 9.42
C THR A 47 3.42 16.59 7.98
N TYR A 48 3.60 15.71 6.99
CA TYR A 48 3.38 16.04 5.58
C TYR A 48 1.89 16.26 5.31
N LEU A 49 1.47 17.49 5.09
CA LEU A 49 0.14 17.83 4.61
C LEU A 49 0.14 17.78 3.08
N ILE A 50 -0.53 16.78 2.52
CA ILE A 50 -0.65 16.62 1.08
C ILE A 50 -1.89 17.38 0.59
N PRO A 51 -1.75 18.33 -0.37
CA PRO A 51 -0.54 18.66 -1.15
C PRO A 51 0.31 19.83 -0.60
N ASP A 52 -0.12 20.48 0.48
CA ASP A 52 0.41 21.79 0.93
C ASP A 52 1.94 21.85 1.06
N ASN A 53 2.54 20.97 1.87
CA ASN A 53 3.99 20.92 2.07
C ASN A 53 4.60 19.66 1.44
N PHE A 54 3.87 19.01 0.53
CA PHE A 54 4.32 17.81 -0.16
C PHE A 54 3.92 17.89 -1.63
N ASP A 55 4.90 18.18 -2.48
CA ASP A 55 4.65 18.34 -3.91
C ASP A 55 4.68 16.98 -4.61
N MET A 56 3.48 16.45 -4.82
CA MET A 56 3.26 15.20 -5.54
C MET A 56 3.80 15.21 -6.98
N SER A 57 3.94 16.38 -7.61
CA SER A 57 4.44 16.47 -8.99
C SER A 57 5.93 16.15 -9.11
N LEU A 58 6.69 16.31 -8.03
CA LEU A 58 8.13 16.04 -7.95
C LEU A 58 8.46 14.58 -7.65
N LEU A 59 7.46 13.70 -7.57
CA LEU A 59 7.72 12.26 -7.52
C LEU A 59 8.35 11.81 -8.85
N GLN A 60 9.53 11.20 -8.77
CA GLN A 60 10.27 10.72 -9.94
C GLN A 60 9.40 9.81 -10.82
N SER A 61 9.59 9.91 -12.14
CA SER A 61 8.84 9.14 -13.13
C SER A 61 9.09 7.62 -13.01
N GLU A 62 10.30 7.22 -12.60
CA GLU A 62 10.75 5.83 -12.49
C GLU A 62 10.57 5.24 -11.08
N ILE A 63 9.82 5.90 -10.21
CA ILE A 63 9.58 5.43 -8.85
C ILE A 63 8.87 4.07 -8.86
N GLY A 64 9.56 3.04 -8.36
CA GLY A 64 9.03 1.70 -8.12
C GLY A 64 8.33 1.56 -6.77
N SER A 65 8.75 2.37 -5.79
CA SER A 65 8.30 2.28 -4.41
C SER A 65 8.22 3.65 -3.75
N LEU A 66 7.10 3.96 -3.11
CA LEU A 66 6.92 5.15 -2.31
C LEU A 66 6.74 4.75 -0.84
N ASN A 67 7.56 5.32 0.04
CA ASN A 67 7.43 5.19 1.48
C ASN A 67 7.29 6.58 2.10
N VAL A 68 6.17 6.85 2.74
CA VAL A 68 5.93 8.10 3.47
C VAL A 68 5.56 7.79 4.91
N ILE A 69 6.29 8.40 5.84
CA ILE A 69 6.09 8.25 7.28
C ILE A 69 5.77 9.63 7.87
N GLY A 70 4.63 9.74 8.54
CA GLY A 70 4.14 10.97 9.18
C GLY A 70 3.49 11.92 8.18
N GLY A 71 2.31 11.57 7.67
CA GLY A 71 1.60 12.37 6.68
C GLY A 71 0.11 12.57 6.99
N ALA A 72 -0.54 13.41 6.20
CA ALA A 72 -1.96 13.62 6.21
C ALA A 72 -2.44 13.95 4.79
N ALA A 73 -3.57 13.35 4.41
CA ALA A 73 -4.29 13.69 3.21
C ALA A 73 -5.61 14.35 3.59
N ARG A 74 -5.90 15.49 2.96
CA ARG A 74 -7.21 16.14 3.03
C ARG A 74 -8.27 15.21 2.41
N SER A 75 -9.51 15.27 2.89
CA SER A 75 -10.64 14.56 2.29
C SER A 75 -11.33 15.34 1.18
N ASP A 76 -11.16 16.66 1.16
CA ASP A 76 -11.75 17.55 0.16
C ASP A 76 -10.98 18.89 0.05
N PRO A 77 -10.35 19.21 -1.10
CA PRO A 77 -10.08 18.30 -2.20
C PRO A 77 -9.01 17.26 -1.81
N VAL A 78 -9.12 16.04 -2.33
CA VAL A 78 -8.04 15.05 -2.23
C VAL A 78 -7.06 15.27 -3.37
N THR A 79 -5.77 15.41 -3.08
CA THR A 79 -4.73 15.35 -4.13
C THR A 79 -4.30 13.90 -4.31
N PRO A 80 -4.57 13.28 -5.48
CA PRO A 80 -4.15 11.92 -5.75
C PRO A 80 -2.65 11.84 -6.01
N LEU A 81 -2.08 10.63 -5.89
CA LEU A 81 -0.78 10.35 -6.45
C LEU A 81 -0.77 10.63 -7.97
N PRO A 82 0.33 11.16 -8.52
CA PRO A 82 0.44 11.32 -9.96
C PRO A 82 0.43 9.94 -10.63
N SER A 83 -0.02 9.88 -11.88
CA SER A 83 0.03 8.63 -12.64
C SER A 83 1.47 8.16 -12.83
N ARG A 84 1.75 6.96 -12.34
CA ARG A 84 3.06 6.29 -12.38
C ARG A 84 2.84 4.79 -12.53
N SER A 85 2.91 4.28 -13.76
CA SER A 85 2.74 2.83 -14.02
C SER A 85 3.88 1.98 -13.46
N THR A 86 5.01 2.61 -13.17
CA THR A 86 6.17 2.05 -12.49
C THR A 86 5.98 1.92 -10.98
N LEU A 87 5.03 2.63 -10.37
CA LEU A 87 4.81 2.60 -8.92
C LEU A 87 4.03 1.33 -8.54
N LEU A 88 4.76 0.33 -8.03
CA LEU A 88 4.20 -0.99 -7.69
C LEU A 88 3.98 -1.17 -6.19
N THR A 89 4.74 -0.44 -5.38
CA THR A 89 4.70 -0.56 -3.92
C THR A 89 4.45 0.79 -3.26
N VAL A 90 3.42 0.86 -2.42
CA VAL A 90 3.21 2.01 -1.52
C VAL A 90 3.20 1.55 -0.08
N HIS A 91 3.96 2.26 0.74
CA HIS A 91 3.91 2.18 2.19
C HIS A 91 3.59 3.57 2.76
N LEU A 92 2.49 3.67 3.51
CA LEU A 92 2.12 4.87 4.25
C LEU A 92 2.05 4.54 5.73
N GLU A 93 2.74 5.33 6.54
CA GLU A 93 2.76 5.17 7.99
C GLU A 93 2.40 6.47 8.72
N ARG A 94 1.60 6.37 9.79
CA ARG A 94 1.16 7.52 10.61
C ARG A 94 0.38 8.55 9.78
N PHE A 95 -0.68 8.10 9.10
CA PHE A 95 -1.53 8.97 8.26
C PHE A 95 -2.88 9.31 8.90
N ASN A 96 -3.23 10.60 8.86
CA ASN A 96 -4.50 11.16 9.37
C ASN A 96 -4.81 10.77 10.83
N THR A 97 -3.79 10.60 11.68
CA THR A 97 -3.94 9.94 12.99
C THR A 97 -4.66 10.80 14.04
N GLU A 98 -4.68 12.12 13.90
CA GLU A 98 -5.33 12.98 14.90
C GLU A 98 -6.87 12.91 14.84
N ALA A 99 -7.54 13.17 15.97
CA ALA A 99 -8.98 13.05 16.09
C ALA A 99 -9.76 13.97 15.13
N SER A 100 -9.23 15.17 14.88
CA SER A 100 -9.79 16.20 13.99
C SER A 100 -9.67 15.86 12.51
N TRP A 101 -8.71 15.01 12.10
CA TRP A 101 -8.53 14.66 10.69
C TRP A 101 -9.60 13.70 10.19
N PRO A 102 -10.04 13.83 8.93
CA PRO A 102 -10.95 12.86 8.33
C PRO A 102 -10.26 11.50 8.16
N ARG A 103 -11.04 10.45 7.87
CA ARG A 103 -10.46 9.18 7.40
C ARG A 103 -9.59 9.40 6.17
N PHE A 104 -8.54 8.61 6.05
CA PHE A 104 -7.69 8.59 4.87
C PHE A 104 -8.49 8.10 3.64
N PRO A 105 -8.46 8.85 2.53
CA PRO A 105 -9.29 8.57 1.36
C PRO A 105 -8.58 7.61 0.38
N ILE A 106 -8.49 6.31 0.72
CA ILE A 106 -7.82 5.28 -0.11
C ILE A 106 -8.29 5.37 -1.58
N ASP A 107 -9.61 5.43 -1.78
CA ASP A 107 -10.22 5.37 -3.09
C ASP A 107 -9.82 6.54 -4.01
N ARG A 108 -9.65 7.74 -3.44
CA ARG A 108 -9.29 8.95 -4.19
C ARG A 108 -7.79 9.15 -4.25
N PHE A 109 -7.08 8.90 -3.16
CA PHE A 109 -5.64 9.13 -3.07
C PHE A 109 -4.86 8.27 -4.06
N PHE A 110 -5.28 7.02 -4.24
CA PHE A 110 -4.62 6.07 -5.14
C PHE A 110 -5.17 6.04 -6.56
N ILE A 111 -6.19 6.84 -6.89
CA ILE A 111 -7.01 6.68 -8.11
C ILE A 111 -6.21 6.51 -9.42
N ASN A 112 -5.07 7.19 -9.55
CA ASN A 112 -4.24 7.15 -10.76
C ASN A 112 -3.23 5.99 -10.82
N VAL A 113 -3.12 5.18 -9.76
CA VAL A 113 -2.11 4.12 -9.62
C VAL A 113 -2.68 2.77 -9.20
N LYS A 114 -3.96 2.68 -8.78
CA LYS A 114 -4.58 1.45 -8.25
C LYS A 114 -4.39 0.23 -9.16
N ALA A 115 -4.60 0.39 -10.47
CA ALA A 115 -4.50 -0.69 -11.44
C ALA A 115 -3.09 -1.31 -11.56
N HIS A 116 -2.06 -0.64 -11.06
CA HIS A 116 -0.67 -1.09 -11.14
C HIS A 116 -0.10 -1.52 -9.78
N LEU A 117 -0.69 -1.08 -8.67
CA LEU A 117 -0.18 -1.37 -7.34
C LEU A 117 -0.27 -2.86 -7.04
N GLU A 118 0.87 -3.44 -6.68
CA GLU A 118 1.00 -4.84 -6.29
C GLU A 118 1.07 -5.00 -4.77
N THR A 119 1.63 -4.01 -4.08
CA THR A 119 1.76 -4.00 -2.62
C THR A 119 1.27 -2.67 -2.05
N LEU A 120 0.28 -2.75 -1.15
CA LEU A 120 -0.19 -1.62 -0.37
C LEU A 120 -0.03 -1.94 1.12
N SER A 121 0.73 -1.10 1.81
CA SER A 121 0.97 -1.20 3.25
C SER A 121 0.52 0.09 3.93
N LEU A 122 -0.46 0.00 4.80
CA LEU A 122 -0.97 1.08 5.62
C LEU A 122 -0.71 0.75 7.09
N VAL A 123 0.14 1.55 7.74
CA VAL A 123 0.54 1.36 9.15
C VAL A 123 0.12 2.55 9.98
N ASN A 124 -0.62 2.33 11.06
CA ASN A 124 -1.13 3.41 11.92
C ASN A 124 -1.84 4.51 11.10
N VAL A 125 -2.78 4.10 10.25
CA VAL A 125 -3.58 4.98 9.39
C VAL A 125 -5.01 5.03 9.89
N LYS A 126 -5.60 6.23 9.94
CA LYS A 126 -7.02 6.40 10.31
C LYS A 126 -7.92 6.12 9.12
N LEU A 127 -8.64 5.00 9.15
CA LEU A 127 -9.50 4.55 8.05
C LEU A 127 -10.99 4.60 8.42
N LEU A 128 -11.30 4.45 9.71
CA LEU A 128 -12.63 4.40 10.35
C LEU A 128 -13.51 3.25 9.88
N LYS A 129 -13.69 3.09 8.57
CA LYS A 129 -14.43 2.01 7.93
C LYS A 129 -13.71 1.57 6.67
N LEU A 130 -13.75 0.28 6.35
CA LEU A 130 -13.29 -0.26 5.08
C LEU A 130 -14.47 -0.84 4.31
N VAL A 131 -14.55 -0.51 3.03
CA VAL A 131 -15.73 -0.65 2.18
C VAL A 131 -15.29 -0.96 0.75
N SER A 132 -16.17 -1.54 -0.06
CA SER A 132 -15.83 -2.05 -1.40
C SER A 132 -15.11 -1.03 -2.29
N TRP A 133 -15.53 0.23 -2.27
CA TRP A 133 -14.92 1.27 -3.12
C TRP A 133 -13.45 1.58 -2.76
N ASP A 134 -13.00 1.27 -1.54
CA ASP A 134 -11.61 1.50 -1.12
C ASP A 134 -10.64 0.66 -1.96
N PHE A 135 -11.04 -0.55 -2.35
CA PHE A 135 -10.22 -1.49 -3.11
C PHE A 135 -10.73 -1.75 -4.52
N LYS A 136 -11.71 -0.97 -4.98
CA LYS A 136 -12.14 -1.01 -6.37
C LYS A 136 -10.99 -0.62 -7.32
N ASP A 137 -10.86 -1.37 -8.41
CA ASP A 137 -9.88 -1.18 -9.49
C ASP A 137 -8.41 -1.45 -9.10
N PHE A 138 -8.18 -2.15 -7.97
CA PHE A 138 -6.86 -2.66 -7.59
C PHE A 138 -6.55 -4.00 -8.27
N GLU A 139 -6.47 -3.99 -9.60
CA GLU A 139 -6.39 -5.19 -10.45
C GLU A 139 -5.17 -6.08 -10.19
N ARG A 140 -4.07 -5.50 -9.70
CA ARG A 140 -2.78 -6.21 -9.51
C ARG A 140 -2.39 -6.39 -8.05
N LEU A 141 -3.26 -6.03 -7.11
CA LEU A 141 -2.91 -6.02 -5.69
C LEU A 141 -2.71 -7.45 -5.15
N LYS A 142 -1.44 -7.83 -4.97
CA LYS A 142 -1.03 -9.13 -4.44
C LYS A 142 -0.90 -9.13 -2.92
N THR A 143 -0.51 -7.99 -2.33
CA THR A 143 -0.22 -7.86 -0.91
C THR A 143 -0.91 -6.65 -0.32
N LEU A 144 -1.75 -6.89 0.69
CA LEU A 144 -2.41 -5.85 1.49
C LEU A 144 -2.00 -6.00 2.95
N ARG A 145 -1.44 -4.94 3.52
CA ARG A 145 -1.04 -4.89 4.93
C ARG A 145 -1.73 -3.72 5.62
N LEU A 146 -2.52 -4.03 6.63
CA LEU A 146 -3.30 -3.11 7.45
C LEU A 146 -2.89 -3.31 8.91
N VAL A 147 -1.86 -2.57 9.34
CA VAL A 147 -1.25 -2.75 10.68
C VAL A 147 -1.53 -1.54 11.54
N GLN A 148 -2.01 -1.74 12.77
CA GLN A 148 -2.37 -0.67 13.70
C GLN A 148 -3.36 0.36 13.12
N VAL A 149 -4.15 -0.04 12.13
CA VAL A 149 -5.12 0.85 11.50
C VAL A 149 -6.29 1.12 12.44
N GLN A 150 -6.77 2.36 12.45
CA GLN A 150 -7.97 2.73 13.19
C GLN A 150 -9.18 2.42 12.32
N VAL A 151 -9.65 1.16 12.34
CA VAL A 151 -10.80 0.67 11.58
C VAL A 151 -11.79 0.05 12.55
N GLU A 152 -12.98 0.65 12.68
CA GLU A 152 -14.05 0.12 13.52
C GLU A 152 -14.85 -0.95 12.75
N VAL A 153 -15.08 -0.74 11.46
CA VAL A 153 -15.92 -1.59 10.61
C VAL A 153 -15.17 -2.02 9.35
N ILE A 154 -15.10 -3.34 9.11
CA ILE A 154 -14.69 -3.94 7.84
C ILE A 154 -15.94 -4.50 7.17
N SER A 155 -16.31 -3.96 6.01
CA SER A 155 -17.48 -4.41 5.26
C SER A 155 -17.26 -5.83 4.71
N ALA A 156 -18.32 -6.64 4.75
CA ALA A 156 -18.35 -7.97 4.12
C ALA A 156 -18.04 -7.95 2.62
N THR A 157 -18.21 -6.80 1.96
CA THR A 157 -18.03 -6.65 0.50
C THR A 157 -16.71 -5.99 0.10
N ILE A 158 -15.80 -5.75 1.05
CA ILE A 158 -14.53 -5.01 0.85
C ILE A 158 -13.70 -5.53 -0.34
N PHE A 159 -13.73 -6.84 -0.60
CA PHE A 159 -12.94 -7.47 -1.65
C PHE A 159 -13.75 -7.94 -2.86
N GLU A 160 -15.07 -7.71 -2.89
CA GLU A 160 -15.90 -8.08 -4.06
C GLU A 160 -15.45 -7.36 -5.33
N SER A 161 -14.88 -6.16 -5.19
CA SER A 161 -14.38 -5.39 -6.33
C SER A 161 -12.95 -5.76 -6.78
N LEU A 162 -12.29 -6.70 -6.09
CA LEU A 162 -10.97 -7.22 -6.50
C LEU A 162 -11.09 -8.36 -7.50
N THR A 163 -12.28 -8.96 -7.64
CA THR A 163 -12.57 -9.94 -8.68
C THR A 163 -13.02 -9.19 -9.93
N SER A 164 -12.18 -9.12 -10.95
CA SER A 164 -12.56 -8.51 -12.23
C SER A 164 -13.50 -9.44 -13.00
N GLU A 165 -14.29 -8.88 -13.93
CA GLU A 165 -15.26 -9.65 -14.75
C GLU A 165 -14.60 -10.76 -15.60
N SER A 166 -13.28 -10.77 -15.73
CA SER A 166 -12.51 -11.67 -16.59
C SER A 166 -11.41 -12.47 -15.87
N GLY A 167 -11.23 -12.32 -14.55
CA GLY A 167 -10.09 -12.90 -13.86
C GLY A 167 -10.28 -13.19 -12.38
N SER A 168 -9.58 -14.24 -11.91
CA SER A 168 -9.47 -14.58 -10.50
C SER A 168 -8.78 -13.45 -9.72
N PRO A 169 -9.16 -13.21 -8.45
CA PRO A 169 -8.46 -12.26 -7.59
C PRO A 169 -6.98 -12.65 -7.50
N VAL A 170 -6.09 -11.65 -7.47
CA VAL A 170 -4.64 -11.87 -7.33
C VAL A 170 -4.12 -11.63 -5.91
N LEU A 171 -5.01 -11.21 -5.00
CA LEU A 171 -4.66 -10.90 -3.62
C LEU A 171 -4.28 -12.18 -2.88
N ALA A 172 -2.98 -12.35 -2.65
CA ALA A 172 -2.37 -13.55 -2.11
C ALA A 172 -1.98 -13.40 -0.64
N HIS A 173 -1.64 -12.20 -0.21
CA HIS A 173 -1.18 -11.94 1.14
C HIS A 173 -2.01 -10.83 1.79
N VAL A 174 -2.69 -11.17 2.88
CA VAL A 174 -3.46 -10.23 3.68
C VAL A 174 -2.96 -10.25 5.12
N GLU A 175 -2.49 -9.10 5.59
CA GLU A 175 -2.13 -8.88 6.99
C GLU A 175 -3.04 -7.81 7.56
N ILE A 176 -3.79 -8.14 8.62
CA ILE A 176 -4.60 -7.20 9.38
C ILE A 176 -4.24 -7.43 10.85
N ARG A 177 -3.49 -6.52 11.47
CA ARG A 177 -2.94 -6.74 12.82
C ARG A 177 -2.99 -5.48 13.67
N ASP A 178 -3.05 -5.67 14.99
CA ASP A 178 -2.94 -4.62 16.01
C ASP A 178 -3.90 -3.43 15.82
N GLY A 179 -4.99 -3.64 15.05
CA GLY A 179 -6.00 -2.63 14.76
C GLY A 179 -7.11 -2.58 15.81
N ARG A 180 -7.87 -1.49 15.83
CA ARG A 180 -9.03 -1.31 16.73
C ARG A 180 -10.33 -1.80 16.08
N VAL A 181 -10.41 -3.09 15.75
CA VAL A 181 -11.61 -3.67 15.12
C VAL A 181 -12.60 -4.12 16.20
N SER A 182 -13.80 -3.52 16.24
CA SER A 182 -14.82 -3.86 17.23
C SER A 182 -15.61 -5.12 16.87
N SER A 183 -15.76 -5.41 15.58
CA SER A 183 -16.44 -6.60 15.07
C SER A 183 -15.86 -6.99 13.72
N LEU A 184 -15.62 -8.28 13.52
CA LEU A 184 -15.05 -8.81 12.29
C LEU A 184 -15.86 -10.00 11.78
N ASP A 185 -16.51 -9.82 10.63
CA ASP A 185 -17.19 -10.89 9.92
C ASP A 185 -16.27 -11.48 8.86
N TRP A 186 -15.71 -12.66 9.12
CA TRP A 186 -14.77 -13.32 8.20
C TRP A 186 -15.34 -13.59 6.80
N ALA A 187 -16.66 -13.48 6.59
CA ALA A 187 -17.33 -13.48 5.29
C ALA A 187 -16.62 -12.61 4.24
N PHE A 188 -15.99 -11.49 4.66
CA PHE A 188 -15.30 -10.59 3.74
C PHE A 188 -14.12 -11.21 3.00
N LEU A 189 -13.58 -12.35 3.47
CA LEU A 189 -12.49 -13.06 2.79
C LEU A 189 -12.99 -13.96 1.65
N LYS A 190 -14.29 -14.30 1.61
CA LYS A 190 -14.86 -15.19 0.61
C LYS A 190 -14.49 -14.81 -0.84
N PRO A 191 -14.53 -13.54 -1.27
CA PRO A 191 -14.20 -13.17 -2.64
C PRO A 191 -12.75 -13.47 -3.04
N ILE A 192 -11.83 -13.61 -2.08
CA ILE A 192 -10.39 -13.82 -2.32
C ILE A 192 -9.87 -15.15 -1.78
N ALA A 193 -10.76 -16.01 -1.26
CA ALA A 193 -10.36 -17.23 -0.58
C ALA A 193 -9.50 -18.16 -1.45
N SER A 194 -9.78 -18.23 -2.75
CA SER A 194 -9.06 -19.09 -3.70
C SER A 194 -7.65 -18.58 -4.06
N SER A 195 -7.37 -17.29 -3.87
CA SER A 195 -6.07 -16.69 -4.18
C SER A 195 -5.19 -16.51 -2.95
N LEU A 196 -5.76 -16.54 -1.75
CA LEU A 196 -5.04 -16.36 -0.50
C LEU A 196 -4.00 -17.47 -0.26
N ILE A 197 -2.76 -17.05 -0.05
CA ILE A 197 -1.62 -17.89 0.34
C ILE A 197 -1.31 -17.68 1.82
N THR A 198 -1.40 -16.44 2.31
CA THR A 198 -1.08 -16.11 3.71
C THR A 198 -2.08 -15.13 4.27
N LEU A 199 -2.58 -15.44 5.47
CA LEU A 199 -3.43 -14.57 6.26
C LEU A 199 -2.82 -14.36 7.65
N CYS A 200 -2.66 -13.10 8.04
CA CYS A 200 -2.21 -12.70 9.38
C CYS A 200 -3.32 -11.87 10.05
N PRO A 201 -4.26 -12.48 10.77
CA PRO A 201 -5.43 -11.80 11.33
C PRO A 201 -5.18 -11.12 12.68
N VAL A 202 -6.06 -10.17 13.05
CA VAL A 202 -5.93 -9.30 14.24
C VAL A 202 -5.86 -10.08 15.55
N ILE A 203 -6.52 -11.23 15.60
CA ILE A 203 -6.71 -12.03 16.82
C ILE A 203 -5.48 -12.91 17.12
N TRP A 204 -4.59 -13.11 16.14
CA TRP A 204 -3.52 -14.10 16.24
C TRP A 204 -2.16 -13.42 16.31
N THR A 205 -1.30 -13.88 17.22
CA THR A 205 0.12 -13.47 17.26
C THR A 205 0.96 -14.09 16.13
N TRP A 206 0.35 -14.88 15.24
CA TRP A 206 1.02 -15.64 14.17
C TRP A 206 0.20 -15.62 12.87
N CYS A 207 0.88 -15.66 11.74
CA CYS A 207 0.27 -15.84 10.42
C CYS A 207 -0.01 -17.31 10.13
N THR A 208 -1.08 -17.59 9.38
CA THR A 208 -1.34 -18.93 8.84
C THR A 208 -1.22 -18.94 7.31
N SER A 209 -0.65 -20.02 6.81
CA SER A 209 -0.65 -20.40 5.39
C SER A 209 -1.36 -21.75 5.18
N ASP A 210 -2.11 -22.22 6.19
CA ASP A 210 -2.80 -23.50 6.15
C ASP A 210 -4.03 -23.43 5.25
N LYS A 211 -3.97 -24.10 4.09
CA LYS A 211 -5.08 -24.19 3.15
C LYS A 211 -6.35 -24.78 3.77
N ASN A 212 -6.21 -25.71 4.71
CA ASN A 212 -7.35 -26.35 5.36
C ASN A 212 -8.12 -25.36 6.25
N PHE A 213 -7.46 -24.32 6.78
CA PHE A 213 -8.14 -23.24 7.50
C PHE A 213 -9.08 -22.44 6.58
N PHE A 214 -8.63 -22.17 5.35
CA PHE A 214 -9.45 -21.46 4.36
C PHE A 214 -10.62 -22.31 3.86
N GLU A 215 -10.42 -23.62 3.70
CA GLU A 215 -11.47 -24.57 3.32
C GLU A 215 -12.48 -24.83 4.45
N THR A 216 -12.05 -24.81 5.72
CA THR A 216 -12.95 -24.98 6.87
C THR A 216 -13.79 -23.73 7.16
N LEU A 217 -13.33 -22.53 6.77
CA LEU A 217 -14.17 -21.32 6.78
C LEU A 217 -15.28 -21.38 5.73
N TYR A 218 -15.10 -22.16 4.64
CA TYR A 218 -16.07 -22.29 3.55
C TYR A 218 -16.10 -23.71 2.94
N PRO A 219 -16.78 -24.68 3.59
CA PRO A 219 -16.95 -26.00 3.01
C PRO A 219 -17.90 -25.92 1.80
N GLY A 220 -17.40 -26.13 0.57
CA GLY A 220 -18.25 -26.30 -0.61
C GLY A 220 -17.81 -25.66 -1.93
N HIS A 221 -16.54 -25.30 -2.11
CA HIS A 221 -15.98 -24.95 -3.42
C HIS A 221 -14.89 -25.95 -3.81
#